data_AF-A0A0S2LNW1-F1
#
_entry.id   AF-A0A0S2LNW1-F1
#
_cell.length_a   1.000
_cell.length_b   1.000
_cell.length_c   1.000
_cell.angle_alpha   90.00
_cell.angle_beta   90.00
_cell.angle_gamma   90.00
#
_symmetry.space_group_name_H-M   'P 1'
#
loop_
_entity.id
_entity.type
_entity.pdbx_description
1 polymer ?
#
loop_
_entity_poly.entity_id
_entity_poly.type
_entity_poly.pdbx_seq_one_letter_code
_entity_poly.pdbx_strand_id
1 'polypeptide(L)'
;MKKKNTDIIINQKTHYVVCKKMHEVLIGTLLGDGNLTSGPKREFWFYRALYSVNAKEYLFHKYDIFQECCSSRPAEQDFEGDKHSRGKKSKRWYFNTIRLGIFKFYGDLFYTRNLIDGTWEKIVPITIEEYLSPTAIAYWFIDDGSQKKKEHTTAVRIATSGFIENDCLILQQV
;
A
#
# COMPACT_ATOMS: atom_id res chain seq x y z
N MET A 1 5.61 12.51 32.96
CA MET A 1 5.40 12.55 31.49
C MET A 1 5.33 11.12 30.97
N LYS A 2 4.28 10.81 30.19
CA LYS A 2 3.87 9.46 29.77
C LYS A 2 4.96 8.76 28.92
N LYS A 3 5.34 7.54 29.31
CA LYS A 3 6.12 6.61 28.48
C LYS A 3 5.28 6.27 27.24
N LYS A 4 5.77 6.58 26.04
CA LYS A 4 5.18 6.06 24.80
C LYS A 4 5.54 4.58 24.70
N ASN A 5 4.55 3.72 24.94
CA ASN A 5 4.62 2.32 24.55
C ASN A 5 4.69 2.30 23.02
N THR A 6 5.86 1.95 22.48
CA THR A 6 6.02 1.68 21.06
C THR A 6 6.30 0.20 20.97
N ASP A 7 5.32 -0.57 20.51
CA ASP A 7 5.50 -1.98 20.21
C ASP A 7 6.45 -2.08 19.02
N ILE A 8 7.68 -2.54 19.28
CA ILE A 8 8.76 -2.65 18.31
C ILE A 8 8.63 -4.02 17.64
N ILE A 9 8.34 -4.06 16.34
CA ILE A 9 8.46 -5.27 15.53
C ILE A 9 9.92 -5.35 15.06
N ILE A 10 10.70 -6.27 15.63
CA ILE A 10 12.12 -6.47 15.30
C ILE A 10 12.23 -7.46 14.13
N ASN A 11 12.92 -7.09 13.05
CA ASN A 11 13.32 -8.02 12.00
C ASN A 11 14.84 -7.94 11.79
N GLN A 12 15.54 -9.06 11.97
CA GLN A 12 16.99 -9.10 12.10
C GLN A 12 17.69 -9.01 10.73
N LYS A 13 18.45 -7.90 10.57
CA LYS A 13 19.53 -7.55 9.62
C LYS A 13 19.16 -6.28 8.86
N THR A 14 19.89 -5.20 9.16
CA THR A 14 19.65 -3.76 8.89
C THR A 14 18.86 -3.05 10.00
N HIS A 15 19.41 -1.94 10.53
CA HIS A 15 18.94 -1.22 11.74
C HIS A 15 17.60 -0.49 11.59
N TYR A 16 16.77 -0.86 10.60
CA TYR A 16 15.48 -0.22 10.38
C TYR A 16 14.41 -0.93 11.21
N VAL A 17 13.63 -0.16 11.97
CA VAL A 17 12.47 -0.65 12.71
C VAL A 17 11.22 -0.06 12.09
N VAL A 18 10.21 -0.89 11.88
CA VAL A 18 8.91 -0.39 11.45
C VAL A 18 8.18 0.20 12.65
N CYS A 19 8.00 1.52 12.66
CA CYS A 19 7.19 2.17 13.69
C CYS A 19 5.70 1.87 13.46
N LYS A 20 4.89 1.93 14.54
CA LYS A 20 3.44 1.69 14.49
C LYS A 20 2.74 2.44 13.37
N LYS A 21 3.10 3.72 13.15
CA LYS A 21 2.49 4.53 12.10
C LYS A 21 2.81 3.99 10.70
N MET A 22 4.06 3.64 10.42
CA MET A 22 4.44 3.07 9.12
C MET A 22 3.79 1.71 8.90
N HIS A 23 3.66 0.87 9.94
CA HIS A 23 2.95 -0.40 9.87
C HIS A 23 1.48 -0.20 9.43
N GLU A 24 0.72 0.62 10.16
CA GLU A 24 -0.70 0.85 9.85
C GLU A 24 -0.90 1.42 8.44
N VAL A 25 -0.01 2.32 8.00
CA VAL A 25 -0.04 2.90 6.66
C VAL A 25 0.31 1.87 5.58
N LEU A 26 1.28 0.98 5.83
CA LEU A 26 1.58 -0.12 4.91
C LEU A 26 0.37 -1.04 4.74
N ILE A 27 -0.28 -1.46 5.82
CA ILE A 27 -1.47 -2.32 5.74
C ILE A 27 -2.55 -1.66 4.89
N GLY A 28 -2.93 -0.41 5.22
CA GLY A 28 -3.98 0.30 4.49
C GLY A 28 -3.65 0.50 3.01
N THR A 29 -2.43 0.94 2.70
CA THR A 29 -2.05 1.18 1.29
C THR A 29 -1.83 -0.10 0.51
N LEU A 30 -1.48 -1.23 1.15
CA LEU A 30 -1.41 -2.53 0.46
C LEU A 30 -2.79 -3.14 0.22
N LEU A 31 -3.83 -2.71 0.90
CA LEU A 31 -5.21 -3.00 0.47
C LEU A 31 -5.65 -2.10 -0.70
N GLY A 32 -4.99 -0.96 -0.90
CA GLY A 32 -5.24 -0.06 -2.03
C GLY A 32 -4.09 0.05 -3.04
N ASP A 33 -3.72 1.29 -3.37
CA ASP A 33 -2.83 1.67 -4.47
C ASP A 33 -1.33 1.35 -4.23
N GLY A 34 -0.94 1.09 -2.99
CA GLY A 34 0.45 0.77 -2.62
C GLY A 34 0.88 -0.59 -3.16
N ASN A 35 2.14 -0.73 -3.56
CA ASN A 35 2.69 -2.03 -3.95
C ASN A 35 4.04 -2.31 -3.29
N LEU A 36 4.31 -3.61 -3.07
CA LEU A 36 5.64 -4.12 -2.76
C LEU A 36 6.17 -4.91 -3.94
N THR A 37 7.46 -4.77 -4.20
CA THR A 37 8.17 -5.56 -5.21
C THR A 37 9.46 -6.12 -4.60
N SER A 38 9.81 -7.35 -4.97
CA SER A 38 11.03 -8.02 -4.52
C SER A 38 11.83 -8.61 -5.67
N GLY A 39 13.07 -9.00 -5.36
CA GLY A 39 13.88 -9.81 -6.26
C GLY A 39 13.56 -11.31 -6.15
N PRO A 40 14.23 -12.17 -6.94
CA PRO A 40 13.91 -13.60 -7.03
C PRO A 40 13.89 -14.35 -5.69
N LYS A 41 14.77 -13.98 -4.74
CA LYS A 41 14.87 -14.60 -3.41
C LYS A 41 13.81 -14.13 -2.41
N ARG A 42 13.11 -13.02 -2.68
CA ARG A 42 12.08 -12.43 -1.78
C ARG A 42 12.52 -12.14 -0.34
N GLU A 43 13.82 -11.96 -0.14
CA GLU A 43 14.42 -11.58 1.16
C GLU A 43 14.26 -10.08 1.43
N PHE A 44 14.32 -9.26 0.37
CA PHE A 44 14.24 -7.81 0.45
C PHE A 44 13.17 -7.30 -0.51
N TRP A 45 12.36 -6.39 0.00
CA TRP A 45 11.24 -5.79 -0.72
C TRP A 45 11.40 -4.28 -0.72
N PHE A 46 10.81 -3.61 -1.69
CA PHE A 46 10.66 -2.15 -1.65
C PHE A 46 9.19 -1.78 -1.87
N TYR A 47 8.77 -0.71 -1.20
CA TYR A 47 7.46 -0.11 -1.37
C TYR A 47 7.52 0.97 -2.45
N ARG A 48 6.52 1.00 -3.32
CA ARG A 48 6.30 2.06 -4.29
C ARG A 48 4.93 2.71 -4.07
N ALA A 49 4.94 4.03 -3.99
CA ALA A 49 3.76 4.86 -4.14
C ALA A 49 3.83 5.57 -5.49
N LEU A 50 2.74 5.55 -6.27
CA LEU A 50 2.64 6.20 -7.57
C LEU A 50 1.24 6.81 -7.69
N TYR A 51 1.16 8.13 -7.81
CA TYR A 51 -0.11 8.86 -7.83
C TYR A 51 -0.17 9.86 -8.99
N SER A 52 -1.38 10.22 -9.38
CA SER A 52 -1.60 11.33 -10.32
C SER A 52 -1.17 12.67 -9.70
N VAL A 53 -1.03 13.71 -10.55
CA VAL A 53 -0.71 15.08 -10.09
C VAL A 53 -1.71 15.58 -9.03
N ASN A 54 -2.99 15.20 -9.13
CA ASN A 54 -4.05 15.65 -8.23
C ASN A 54 -3.92 15.08 -6.80
N ALA A 55 -3.11 14.04 -6.61
CA ALA A 55 -2.88 13.41 -5.31
C ALA A 55 -1.41 13.58 -4.86
N LYS A 56 -0.74 14.63 -5.35
CA LYS A 56 0.65 14.93 -5.01
C LYS A 56 0.84 15.13 -3.51
N GLU A 57 -0.01 15.94 -2.87
CA GLU A 57 0.11 16.26 -1.45
C GLU A 57 -0.03 14.99 -0.60
N TYR A 58 -0.94 14.10 -0.97
CA TYR A 58 -1.09 12.81 -0.30
C TYR A 58 0.14 11.90 -0.49
N LEU A 59 0.73 11.88 -1.69
CA LEU A 59 1.98 11.16 -1.92
C LEU A 59 3.14 11.71 -1.07
N PHE A 60 3.26 13.04 -0.95
CA PHE A 60 4.31 13.68 -0.14
C PHE A 60 4.10 13.39 1.35
N HIS A 61 2.84 13.42 1.82
CA HIS A 61 2.49 12.98 3.17
C HIS A 61 2.90 11.53 3.44
N LYS A 62 2.70 10.62 2.47
CA LYS A 62 3.23 9.25 2.58
C LYS A 62 4.74 9.25 2.61
N TYR A 63 5.41 10.00 1.74
CA TYR A 63 6.87 10.09 1.75
C TYR A 63 7.41 10.49 3.12
N ASP A 64 6.82 11.47 3.81
CA ASP A 64 7.28 11.90 5.14
C ASP A 64 7.28 10.76 6.19
N ILE A 65 6.37 9.79 6.04
CA ILE A 65 6.31 8.59 6.89
C ILE A 65 7.40 7.57 6.52
N PHE A 66 7.73 7.45 5.24
CA PHE A 66 8.67 6.46 4.71
C PHE A 66 10.08 7.00 4.43
N GLN A 67 10.33 8.29 4.62
CA GLN A 67 11.54 8.96 4.11
C GLN A 67 12.86 8.34 4.58
N GLU A 68 12.90 7.82 5.81
CA GLU A 68 14.06 7.11 6.37
C GLU A 68 14.38 5.81 5.63
N CYS A 69 13.39 5.24 4.94
CA CYS A 69 13.53 4.07 4.08
C CYS A 69 13.77 4.44 2.61
N CYS A 70 13.96 5.70 2.26
CA CYS A 70 14.10 6.18 0.87
C CYS A 70 15.50 6.74 0.62
N SER A 71 16.05 6.49 -0.58
CA SER A 71 17.32 7.11 -1.01
C SER A 71 17.14 8.43 -1.77
N SER A 72 15.91 8.77 -2.13
CA SER A 72 15.58 9.99 -2.87
C SER A 72 14.22 10.54 -2.45
N ARG A 73 14.03 11.84 -2.68
CA ARG A 73 12.72 12.50 -2.55
C ARG A 73 11.74 12.03 -3.64
N PRO A 74 10.44 12.32 -3.50
CA PRO A 74 9.48 12.12 -4.57
C PRO A 74 9.90 12.78 -5.88
N ALA A 75 9.66 12.08 -6.98
CA ALA A 75 9.97 12.55 -8.32
C ALA A 75 8.72 12.51 -9.20
N GLU A 76 8.70 13.38 -10.20
CA GLU A 76 7.70 13.37 -11.26
C GLU A 76 8.20 12.49 -12.42
N GLN A 77 7.29 11.76 -13.06
CA GLN A 77 7.56 11.03 -14.29
C GLN A 77 6.42 11.25 -15.28
N ASP A 78 6.76 11.25 -16.56
CA ASP A 78 5.76 11.19 -17.62
C ASP A 78 5.04 9.84 -17.59
N PHE A 79 3.73 9.90 -17.78
CA PHE A 79 2.85 8.75 -17.90
C PHE A 79 2.10 8.85 -19.23
N GLU A 80 2.52 8.02 -20.17
CA GLU A 80 1.73 7.76 -21.37
C GLU A 80 0.64 6.76 -20.98
N GLY A 81 -0.60 7.25 -20.97
CA GLY A 81 -1.73 6.43 -20.59
C GLY A 81 -1.93 5.25 -21.55
N ASP A 82 -2.75 4.30 -21.10
CA ASP A 82 -3.17 3.17 -21.91
C ASP A 82 -4.03 3.60 -23.11
N LYS A 83 -4.46 2.61 -23.92
CA LYS A 83 -5.36 2.81 -25.07
C LYS A 83 -6.62 3.62 -24.74
N HIS A 84 -7.09 3.60 -23.49
CA HIS A 84 -8.27 4.34 -23.03
C HIS A 84 -7.99 5.83 -22.81
N SER A 85 -6.72 6.17 -22.58
CA SER A 85 -6.25 7.54 -22.39
C SER A 85 -6.11 8.32 -23.71
N ARG A 86 -6.37 7.68 -24.87
CA ARG A 86 -6.28 8.28 -26.23
C ARG A 86 -4.95 8.98 -26.51
N GLY A 87 -3.85 8.44 -25.99
CA GLY A 87 -2.51 9.03 -26.14
C GLY A 87 -2.29 10.33 -25.37
N LYS A 88 -3.19 10.71 -24.44
CA LYS A 88 -2.96 11.86 -23.56
C LYS A 88 -1.78 11.58 -22.65
N LYS A 89 -0.72 12.36 -22.83
CA LYS A 89 0.39 12.44 -21.88
C LYS A 89 -0.11 13.08 -20.60
N SER A 90 0.18 12.45 -19.48
CA SER A 90 -0.06 12.99 -18.16
C SER A 90 1.20 12.82 -17.32
N LYS A 91 1.23 13.46 -16.16
CA LYS A 91 2.33 13.33 -15.20
C LYS A 91 1.87 12.54 -13.99
N ARG A 92 2.79 11.81 -13.38
CA ARG A 92 2.58 11.12 -12.11
C ARG A 92 3.73 11.41 -11.18
N TRP A 93 3.43 11.46 -9.89
CA TRP A 93 4.43 11.54 -8.84
C TRP A 93 4.66 10.15 -8.26
N TYR A 94 5.89 9.85 -7.89
CA TYR A 94 6.24 8.60 -7.23
C TYR A 94 7.36 8.78 -6.22
N PHE A 95 7.44 7.85 -5.27
CA PHE A 95 8.68 7.56 -4.55
C PHE A 95 8.81 6.04 -4.39
N ASN A 96 10.03 5.56 -4.20
CA ASN A 96 10.31 4.19 -3.82
C ASN A 96 11.13 4.19 -2.55
N THR A 97 10.87 3.23 -1.68
CA THR A 97 11.85 2.90 -0.63
C THR A 97 13.05 2.19 -1.27
N ILE A 98 14.17 2.13 -0.57
CA ILE A 98 15.20 1.14 -0.84
C ILE A 98 14.69 -0.26 -0.50
N ARG A 99 15.38 -1.29 -1.01
CA ARG A 99 15.04 -2.68 -0.71
C ARG A 99 15.48 -3.01 0.71
N LEU A 100 14.52 -3.35 1.57
CA LEU A 100 14.75 -3.64 2.98
C LEU A 100 14.07 -4.94 3.40
N GLY A 101 14.71 -5.66 4.33
CA GLY A 101 14.17 -6.90 4.90
C GLY A 101 12.97 -6.66 5.81
N ILE A 102 12.84 -5.45 6.37
CA ILE A 102 11.71 -5.06 7.22
C ILE A 102 10.36 -5.15 6.50
N PHE A 103 10.36 -5.03 5.17
CA PHE A 103 9.15 -5.12 4.35
C PHE A 103 8.77 -6.58 4.00
N LYS A 104 9.63 -7.55 4.31
CA LYS A 104 9.38 -8.97 4.02
C LYS A 104 8.10 -9.48 4.66
N PHE A 105 7.83 -9.09 5.91
CA PHE A 105 6.60 -9.45 6.61
C PHE A 105 5.35 -9.13 5.78
N TYR A 106 5.28 -7.91 5.23
CA TYR A 106 4.15 -7.47 4.42
C TYR A 106 4.12 -8.16 3.05
N GLY A 107 5.29 -8.41 2.46
CA GLY A 107 5.40 -9.17 1.22
C GLY A 107 4.85 -10.58 1.37
N ASP A 108 5.24 -11.28 2.43
CA ASP A 108 4.75 -12.63 2.74
C ASP A 108 3.26 -12.65 3.11
N LEU A 109 2.75 -11.56 3.69
CA LEU A 109 1.35 -11.42 4.09
C LEU A 109 0.41 -11.13 2.92
N PHE A 110 0.81 -10.25 1.99
CA PHE A 110 -0.04 -9.75 0.92
C PHE A 110 0.23 -10.35 -0.46
N TYR A 111 1.28 -11.16 -0.64
CA TYR A 111 1.61 -11.71 -1.96
C TYR A 111 1.76 -13.22 -1.92
N THR A 112 1.05 -13.91 -2.80
CA THR A 112 1.16 -15.36 -3.00
C THR A 112 1.53 -15.68 -4.44
N ARG A 113 2.06 -16.89 -4.65
CA ARG A 113 2.38 -17.37 -5.98
C ARG A 113 1.16 -18.07 -6.58
N ASN A 114 0.69 -17.57 -7.72
CA ASN A 114 -0.32 -18.27 -8.52
C ASN A 114 0.28 -19.58 -9.03
N LEU A 115 -0.39 -20.70 -8.75
CA LEU A 115 0.10 -22.03 -9.11
C LEU A 115 -0.10 -22.38 -10.60
N ILE A 116 -0.93 -21.61 -11.32
CA ILE A 116 -1.28 -21.86 -12.72
C ILE A 116 -0.22 -21.28 -13.65
N ASP A 117 0.09 -20.00 -13.51
CA ASP A 117 1.03 -19.29 -14.40
C ASP A 117 2.37 -18.93 -13.71
N GLY A 118 2.48 -19.19 -12.40
CA GLY A 118 3.67 -18.93 -11.61
C GLY A 118 3.89 -17.46 -11.24
N THR A 119 2.94 -16.57 -11.57
CA THR A 119 3.00 -15.14 -11.26
C THR A 119 2.78 -14.88 -9.77
N TRP A 120 3.14 -13.69 -9.30
CA TRP A 120 2.87 -13.26 -7.92
C TRP A 120 1.69 -12.31 -7.94
N GLU A 121 0.70 -12.62 -7.12
CA GLU A 121 -0.55 -11.89 -7.04
C GLU A 121 -0.71 -11.33 -5.64
N LYS A 122 -1.30 -10.13 -5.58
CA LYS A 122 -1.68 -9.53 -4.32
C LYS A 122 -2.94 -10.21 -3.81
N ILE A 123 -2.98 -10.54 -2.53
CA ILE A 123 -4.11 -11.19 -1.87
C ILE A 123 -4.54 -10.43 -0.61
N VAL A 124 -5.73 -10.71 -0.13
CA VAL A 124 -6.17 -10.35 1.23
C VAL A 124 -5.89 -11.53 2.17
N PRO A 125 -5.07 -11.36 3.22
CA PRO A 125 -4.81 -12.44 4.17
C PRO A 125 -6.07 -12.74 4.99
N ILE A 126 -6.30 -14.01 5.34
CA ILE A 126 -7.43 -14.42 6.19
C ILE A 126 -7.39 -13.78 7.58
N THR A 127 -6.20 -13.41 8.04
CA THR A 127 -5.96 -12.72 9.32
C THR A 127 -6.02 -11.19 9.19
N ILE A 128 -6.62 -10.64 8.12
CA ILE A 128 -6.58 -9.19 7.87
C ILE A 128 -7.23 -8.37 9.00
N GLU A 129 -8.23 -8.92 9.68
CA GLU A 129 -8.91 -8.30 10.84
C GLU A 129 -7.92 -7.85 11.92
N GLU A 130 -6.88 -8.64 12.17
CA GLU A 130 -5.85 -8.37 13.18
C GLU A 130 -5.02 -7.12 12.87
N TYR A 131 -5.01 -6.68 11.61
CA TYR A 131 -4.17 -5.58 11.11
C TYR A 131 -4.97 -4.32 10.75
N LEU A 132 -6.30 -4.39 10.70
CA LEU A 132 -7.18 -3.28 10.31
C LEU A 132 -7.38 -2.25 11.44
N SER A 133 -6.34 -1.47 11.70
CA SER A 133 -6.47 -0.27 12.55
C SER A 133 -7.32 0.82 11.88
N PRO A 134 -7.90 1.77 12.64
CA PRO A 134 -8.55 2.95 12.05
C PRO A 134 -7.66 3.73 11.08
N THR A 135 -6.35 3.79 11.35
CA THR A 135 -5.38 4.36 10.41
C THR A 135 -5.33 3.56 9.11
N ALA A 136 -5.23 2.23 9.18
CA ALA A 136 -5.16 1.38 7.99
C ALA A 136 -6.42 1.55 7.12
N ILE A 137 -7.60 1.51 7.74
CA ILE A 137 -8.89 1.74 7.07
C ILE A 137 -8.93 3.12 6.41
N ALA A 138 -8.45 4.17 7.09
CA ALA A 138 -8.42 5.52 6.53
C ALA A 138 -7.55 5.60 5.27
N TYR A 139 -6.36 4.99 5.25
CA TYR A 139 -5.50 5.00 4.07
C TYR A 139 -6.07 4.16 2.93
N TRP A 140 -6.65 3.01 3.24
CA TRP A 140 -7.35 2.19 2.25
C TRP A 140 -8.52 2.96 1.63
N PHE A 141 -9.28 3.70 2.44
CA PHE A 141 -10.36 4.56 1.96
C PHE A 141 -9.87 5.75 1.13
N ILE A 142 -8.72 6.35 1.46
CA ILE A 142 -8.17 7.44 0.64
C ILE A 142 -7.74 6.91 -0.74
N ASP A 143 -7.19 5.70 -0.79
CA ASP A 143 -6.75 5.06 -2.04
C ASP A 143 -7.95 4.64 -2.91
N ASP A 144 -8.88 3.86 -2.36
CA ASP A 144 -9.95 3.19 -3.13
C ASP A 144 -11.39 3.51 -2.68
N GLY A 145 -11.54 4.38 -1.68
CA GLY A 145 -12.83 4.77 -1.15
C GLY A 145 -13.56 5.78 -2.01
N SER A 146 -14.89 5.67 -2.05
CA SER A 146 -15.76 6.67 -2.67
C SER A 146 -17.13 6.70 -2.02
N GLN A 147 -17.81 7.84 -2.10
CA GLN A 147 -19.21 7.93 -1.71
C GLN A 147 -20.10 7.32 -2.79
N LYS A 148 -21.10 6.52 -2.42
CA LYS A 148 -21.96 5.81 -3.38
C LYS A 148 -22.76 6.77 -4.27
N LYS A 149 -23.39 7.78 -3.67
CA LYS A 149 -24.04 8.91 -4.36
C LYS A 149 -23.97 10.14 -3.47
N LYS A 150 -23.21 11.15 -3.91
CA LYS A 150 -22.85 12.33 -3.11
C LYS A 150 -24.05 13.07 -2.49
N GLU A 151 -25.15 13.12 -3.23
CA GLU A 151 -26.33 13.92 -2.88
C GLU A 151 -27.48 13.12 -2.25
N HIS A 152 -27.38 11.78 -2.22
CA HIS A 152 -28.53 10.92 -1.87
C HIS A 152 -28.28 9.99 -0.70
N THR A 153 -27.02 9.79 -0.29
CA THR A 153 -26.69 8.84 0.78
C THR A 153 -25.35 9.14 1.42
N THR A 154 -25.24 8.86 2.72
CA THR A 154 -23.97 8.83 3.46
C THR A 154 -23.22 7.52 3.26
N ALA A 155 -23.79 6.55 2.53
CA ALA A 155 -23.14 5.28 2.25
C ALA A 155 -21.87 5.49 1.42
N VAL A 156 -20.82 4.81 1.86
CA VAL A 156 -19.53 4.74 1.19
C VAL A 156 -19.31 3.35 0.60
N ARG A 157 -18.35 3.25 -0.31
CA ARG A 157 -17.86 1.99 -0.88
C ARG A 157 -16.34 2.06 -0.97
N ILE A 158 -15.70 0.91 -0.96
CA ILE A 158 -14.28 0.76 -1.26
C ILE A 158 -14.18 -0.13 -2.50
N ALA A 159 -13.42 0.31 -3.50
CA ALA A 159 -13.19 -0.45 -4.71
C ALA A 159 -12.19 -1.57 -4.44
N THR A 160 -12.62 -2.83 -4.55
CA THR A 160 -11.77 -4.01 -4.30
C THR A 160 -11.59 -4.87 -5.55
N SER A 161 -11.83 -4.30 -6.74
CA SER A 161 -11.73 -5.01 -8.02
C SER A 161 -10.32 -5.49 -8.36
N GLY A 162 -9.31 -5.09 -7.59
CA GLY A 162 -7.95 -5.63 -7.68
C GLY A 162 -7.76 -6.99 -6.97
N PHE A 163 -8.78 -7.48 -6.27
CA PHE A 163 -8.78 -8.76 -5.57
C PHE A 163 -9.79 -9.74 -6.16
N ILE A 164 -9.55 -11.03 -5.92
CA ILE A 164 -10.51 -12.08 -6.29
C ILE A 164 -11.74 -12.06 -5.38
N GLU A 165 -12.80 -12.79 -5.78
CA GLU A 165 -14.05 -12.84 -5.02
C GLU A 165 -13.85 -13.33 -3.58
N ASN A 166 -13.06 -14.38 -3.38
CA ASN A 166 -12.80 -14.92 -2.04
C ASN A 166 -12.16 -13.89 -1.09
N ASP A 167 -11.21 -13.10 -1.60
CA ASP A 167 -10.56 -12.03 -0.85
C ASP A 167 -11.56 -10.90 -0.51
N CYS A 168 -12.47 -10.59 -1.43
CA CYS A 168 -13.55 -9.65 -1.17
C CYS A 168 -14.54 -10.17 -0.12
N LEU A 169 -14.76 -11.49 -0.02
CA LEU A 169 -15.59 -12.10 1.03
C LEU A 169 -14.92 -12.03 2.40
N ILE A 170 -13.60 -12.23 2.47
CA ILE A 170 -12.82 -12.03 3.70
C ILE A 170 -13.00 -10.59 4.20
N LEU A 171 -12.85 -9.60 3.32
CA LEU A 171 -13.01 -8.19 3.67
C LEU A 171 -14.42 -7.80 4.11
N GLN A 172 -15.46 -8.57 3.73
CA GLN A 172 -16.84 -8.30 4.16
C GLN A 172 -17.17 -8.82 5.56
N GLN A 173 -16.33 -9.68 6.13
CA GLN A 173 -16.55 -10.31 7.44
C GLN A 173 -15.90 -9.54 8.59
N VAL A 174 -15.11 -8.50 8.29
CA VAL A 174 -14.30 -7.74 9.23
C VAL A 174 -14.77 -6.30 9.40
#